data_AF-A0A0S8AP49-F1
#
_entry.id   AF-A0A0S8AP49-F1
#
_cell.length_a   1.000
_cell.length_b   1.000
_cell.length_c   1.000
_cell.angle_alpha   90.00
_cell.angle_beta   90.00
_cell.angle_gamma   90.00
#
_symmetry.space_group_name_H-M   'P 1'
#
loop_
_entity.id
_entity.type
_entity.pdbx_description
1 polymer ?
#
loop_
_entity_poly.entity_id
_entity_poly.type
_entity_poly.pdbx_seq_one_letter_code
_entity_poly.pdbx_strand_id
1 'polypeptide(L)'
;MKTDMHQKFNDEITRYKNSLLFYARKCDWETFKVNAGRLFDYVESIEMSEIERRFFNISKIVVLILCIAVAVIFKLNPELSPHAERIKEFLTLSAISGCCFEVYFFFNFTKYMQGRTAYYKKRREKFIRNIENDFRNFSLTGNG
;
A
#
# COMPACT_ATOMS: atom_id res chain seq x y z
N MET A 1 -30.81 -12.33 6.21
CA MET A 1 -29.57 -12.05 6.97
C MET A 1 -28.53 -11.23 6.19
N LYS A 2 -28.28 -11.47 4.89
CA LYS A 2 -27.39 -10.62 4.07
C LYS A 2 -27.96 -9.21 3.78
N THR A 3 -29.27 -9.08 3.65
CA THR A 3 -29.97 -7.82 3.37
C THR A 3 -29.83 -6.81 4.52
N ASP A 4 -29.91 -7.29 5.76
CA ASP A 4 -29.81 -6.48 6.99
C ASP A 4 -28.43 -5.83 7.17
N MET A 5 -27.35 -6.54 6.83
CA MET A 5 -25.99 -5.98 6.89
C MET A 5 -25.75 -4.91 5.83
N HIS A 6 -26.27 -5.10 4.62
CA HIS A 6 -26.18 -4.09 3.57
C HIS A 6 -26.98 -2.83 3.92
N GLN A 7 -28.13 -2.99 4.56
CA GLN A 7 -28.96 -1.87 5.00
C GLN A 7 -28.28 -1.09 6.13
N LYS A 8 -27.77 -1.79 7.16
CA LYS A 8 -27.00 -1.17 8.25
C LYS A 8 -25.74 -0.44 7.74
N PHE A 9 -25.03 -1.02 6.78
CA PHE A 9 -23.85 -0.40 6.18
C PHE A 9 -24.23 0.86 5.36
N ASN A 10 -25.32 0.81 4.59
CA ASN A 10 -25.82 1.99 3.87
C ASN A 10 -26.28 3.10 4.83
N ASP A 11 -26.93 2.74 5.93
CA ASP A 11 -27.38 3.70 6.95
C ASP A 11 -26.19 4.34 7.66
N GLU A 12 -25.15 3.57 8.00
CA GLU A 12 -23.89 4.09 8.54
C GLU A 12 -23.20 5.03 7.56
N ILE A 13 -23.08 4.64 6.28
CA ILE A 13 -22.49 5.49 5.25
C ILE A 13 -23.29 6.79 5.09
N THR A 14 -24.62 6.71 5.10
CA THR A 14 -25.50 7.87 5.00
C THR A 14 -25.34 8.79 6.21
N ARG A 15 -25.20 8.22 7.41
CA ARG A 15 -24.99 8.97 8.65
C ARG A 15 -23.61 9.66 8.68
N TYR A 16 -22.56 8.99 8.20
CA TYR A 16 -21.24 9.59 8.01
C TYR A 16 -21.27 10.71 6.97
N LYS A 17 -21.94 10.50 5.83
CA LYS A 17 -22.13 11.52 4.78
C LYS A 17 -22.81 12.76 5.34
N ASN A 18 -23.92 12.59 6.07
CA ASN A 18 -24.68 13.71 6.65
C ASN A 18 -23.87 14.45 7.73
N SER A 19 -23.07 13.73 8.53
CA SER A 19 -22.17 14.34 9.51
C SER A 19 -21.10 15.19 8.82
N LEU A 20 -20.50 14.69 7.74
CA LEU A 20 -19.52 15.44 6.94
C LEU A 20 -20.13 16.70 6.32
N LEU A 21 -21.35 16.61 5.77
CA LEU A 21 -22.08 17.76 5.22
C LEU A 21 -22.42 18.80 6.30
N PHE A 22 -22.81 18.36 7.50
CA PHE A 22 -23.07 19.26 8.63
C PHE A 22 -21.82 20.01 9.08
N TYR A 23 -20.69 19.32 9.20
CA TYR A 23 -19.41 19.95 9.54
C TYR A 23 -18.89 20.87 8.43
N ALA A 24 -19.09 20.51 7.15
CA ALA A 24 -18.74 21.33 5.99
C ALA A 24 -19.61 22.60 5.85
N ARG A 25 -20.76 22.67 6.54
CA ARG A 25 -21.59 23.89 6.62
C ARG A 25 -21.20 24.79 7.79
N LYS A 26 -20.67 24.19 8.87
CA LYS A 26 -20.21 24.88 10.09
C LYS A 26 -18.77 25.42 9.95
N CYS A 27 -17.96 24.79 9.09
CA CYS A 27 -16.64 25.26 8.67
C CYS A 27 -16.71 25.75 7.22
N ASP A 28 -15.94 26.76 6.85
CA ASP A 28 -15.75 27.15 5.45
C ASP A 28 -15.37 25.92 4.60
N TRP A 29 -15.96 25.76 3.42
CA TRP A 29 -15.75 24.60 2.54
C TRP A 29 -14.25 24.36 2.27
N GLU A 30 -13.48 25.46 2.15
CA GLU A 30 -12.04 25.39 1.99
C GLU A 30 -11.33 24.77 3.21
N THR A 31 -11.81 25.06 4.42
CA THR A 31 -11.28 24.45 5.66
C THR A 31 -11.62 22.96 5.73
N PHE A 32 -12.84 22.58 5.33
CA PHE A 32 -13.22 21.16 5.25
C PHE A 32 -12.36 20.40 4.24
N LYS A 33 -12.16 20.96 3.05
CA LYS A 33 -11.34 20.37 1.99
C LYS A 33 -9.89 20.17 2.43
N VAL A 34 -9.30 21.13 3.15
CA VAL A 34 -7.95 21.01 3.72
C VAL A 34 -7.89 19.90 4.76
N ASN A 35 -8.84 19.84 5.69
CA ASN A 35 -8.87 18.81 6.74
C ASN A 35 -9.12 17.40 6.19
N ALA A 36 -10.03 17.26 5.21
CA ALA A 36 -10.25 16.01 4.50
C ALA A 36 -8.99 15.57 3.74
N GLY A 37 -8.31 16.52 3.08
CA GLY A 37 -7.01 16.28 2.45
C GLY A 37 -5.98 15.71 3.41
N ARG A 38 -5.81 16.34 4.58
CA ARG A 38 -4.88 15.86 5.63
C ARG A 38 -5.22 14.47 6.14
N LEU A 39 -6.51 14.15 6.31
CA LEU A 39 -6.94 12.82 6.73
C LEU A 39 -6.59 11.77 5.67
N PHE A 40 -6.80 12.07 4.39
CA PHE A 40 -6.42 11.18 3.30
C PHE A 40 -4.91 10.98 3.23
N ASP A 41 -4.12 12.06 3.37
CA ASP A 41 -2.65 11.99 3.37
C ASP A 41 -2.16 11.14 4.56
N TYR A 42 -2.81 11.25 5.72
CA TYR A 42 -2.49 10.44 6.89
C TYR A 42 -2.80 8.96 6.67
N VAL A 43 -4.00 8.63 6.20
CA VAL A 43 -4.40 7.24 5.89
C VAL A 43 -3.50 6.63 4.82
N GLU A 44 -3.18 7.38 3.77
CA GLU A 44 -2.25 6.96 2.71
C GLU A 44 -0.85 6.68 3.30
N SER A 45 -0.35 7.55 4.18
CA SER A 45 0.95 7.34 4.83
C SER A 45 0.99 6.07 5.69
N ILE A 46 -0.11 5.74 6.38
CA ILE A 46 -0.22 4.51 7.17
C ILE A 46 -0.26 3.29 6.26
N GLU A 47 -1.11 3.28 5.23
CA GLU A 47 -1.21 2.16 4.30
C GLU A 47 0.13 1.91 3.58
N MET A 48 0.81 2.97 3.13
CA MET A 48 2.13 2.88 2.51
C MET A 48 3.17 2.34 3.48
N SER A 49 3.19 2.82 4.72
CA SER A 49 4.10 2.34 5.76
C SER A 49 3.89 0.86 6.09
N GLU A 50 2.64 0.38 6.13
CA GLU A 50 2.36 -1.04 6.35
C GLU A 50 2.83 -1.92 5.18
N ILE A 51 2.61 -1.46 3.94
CA ILE A 51 3.04 -2.15 2.72
C ILE A 51 4.57 -2.24 2.67
N GLU A 52 5.26 -1.13 2.93
CA GLU A 52 6.73 -1.07 3.03
C GLU A 52 7.23 -2.00 4.13
N ARG A 53 6.62 -1.99 5.31
CA ARG A 53 7.02 -2.86 6.43
C ARG A 53 6.90 -4.35 6.06
N ARG A 54 5.82 -4.75 5.38
CA ARG A 54 5.66 -6.13 4.88
C ARG A 54 6.74 -6.48 3.84
N PHE A 55 7.02 -5.56 2.92
CA PHE A 55 8.08 -5.73 1.92
C PHE A 55 9.46 -5.90 2.57
N PHE A 56 9.83 -5.01 3.50
CA PHE A 56 11.12 -5.07 4.21
C PHE A 56 11.28 -6.35 5.03
N ASN A 57 10.21 -6.83 5.66
CA ASN A 57 10.26 -8.11 6.38
C ASN A 57 10.59 -9.28 5.46
N ILE A 58 9.97 -9.35 4.27
CA ILE A 58 10.24 -10.41 3.29
C ILE A 58 11.66 -10.25 2.73
N SER A 59 12.02 -9.04 2.29
CA SER A 59 13.35 -8.75 1.73
C SER A 59 14.46 -9.07 2.72
N LYS A 60 14.32 -8.73 4.00
CA LYS A 60 15.30 -9.06 5.04
C LYS A 60 15.54 -10.57 5.16
N ILE A 61 14.49 -11.38 5.07
CA ILE A 61 14.60 -12.84 5.14
C ILE A 61 15.37 -13.38 3.92
N VAL A 62 15.07 -12.88 2.72
CA VAL A 62 15.74 -13.31 1.49
C VAL A 62 17.23 -12.92 1.51
N VAL A 63 17.56 -11.68 1.90
CA VAL A 63 18.94 -11.22 2.06
C VAL A 63 19.70 -12.08 3.07
N LEU A 64 19.08 -12.42 4.20
CA LEU A 64 19.70 -13.27 5.21
C LEU A 64 20.06 -14.66 4.65
N ILE A 65 19.16 -15.27 3.88
CA ILE A 65 19.39 -16.56 3.22
C ILE A 65 20.55 -16.45 2.23
N LEU A 66 20.59 -15.36 1.44
CA LEU A 66 21.69 -15.11 0.49
C LEU A 66 23.03 -14.94 1.20
N CYS A 67 23.09 -14.20 2.32
CA CYS A 67 24.31 -14.07 3.11
C CYS A 67 24.82 -15.42 3.64
N ILE A 68 23.91 -16.29 4.09
CA ILE A 68 24.26 -17.65 4.54
C ILE A 68 24.80 -18.47 3.36
N ALA A 69 24.14 -18.43 2.21
CA ALA A 69 24.59 -19.14 1.01
C ALA A 69 26.00 -18.70 0.57
N VAL A 70 26.26 -17.40 0.58
CA VAL A 70 27.59 -16.83 0.28
C VAL A 70 28.64 -17.30 1.30
N ALA A 71 28.32 -17.27 2.60
CA ALA A 71 29.23 -17.75 3.64
C ALA A 71 29.58 -19.24 3.47
N VAL A 72 28.62 -20.07 3.04
CA VAL A 72 28.85 -21.49 2.71
C VAL A 72 29.76 -21.64 1.50
N ILE A 73 29.55 -20.85 0.44
CA ILE A 73 30.39 -20.86 -0.77
C ILE A 73 31.85 -20.53 -0.43
N PHE A 74 32.10 -19.55 0.43
CA PHE A 74 33.46 -19.16 0.85
C PHE A 74 34.15 -20.21 1.73
N LYS A 75 33.40 -20.99 2.51
CA LYS A 75 33.95 -22.07 3.36
C LYS A 75 34.19 -23.38 2.60
N LEU A 76 33.60 -23.55 1.42
CA LEU A 76 33.81 -24.74 0.58
C LEU A 76 35.16 -24.66 -0.13
N ASN A 77 36.15 -25.41 0.39
CA ASN A 77 37.44 -25.62 -0.27
C ASN A 77 37.26 -26.60 -1.45
N PRO A 78 37.46 -26.14 -2.69
CA PRO A 78 37.23 -26.96 -3.89
C PRO A 78 38.26 -28.09 -4.05
N GLU A 79 39.40 -28.00 -3.37
CA GLU A 79 40.52 -28.95 -3.50
C GLU A 79 40.28 -30.32 -2.84
N LEU A 80 39.23 -30.46 -2.02
CA LEU A 80 38.97 -31.70 -1.26
C LEU A 80 38.19 -32.77 -2.05
N SER A 81 37.39 -32.40 -3.06
CA SER A 81 36.54 -33.37 -3.78
C SER A 81 35.84 -32.77 -5.01
N PRO A 82 35.73 -33.50 -6.14
CA PRO A 82 35.01 -33.06 -7.34
C PRO A 82 33.49 -32.91 -7.12
N HIS A 83 32.93 -33.54 -6.08
CA HIS A 83 31.53 -33.34 -5.69
C HIS A 83 31.32 -31.99 -4.99
N ALA A 84 32.32 -31.50 -4.24
CA ALA A 84 32.26 -30.21 -3.57
C ALA A 84 32.26 -29.05 -4.58
N GLU A 85 32.98 -29.21 -5.69
CA GLU A 85 33.03 -28.23 -6.79
C GLU A 85 31.67 -28.06 -7.48
N ARG A 86 30.99 -29.16 -7.83
CA ARG A 86 29.62 -29.12 -8.40
C ARG A 86 28.60 -28.50 -7.46
N ILE A 87 28.69 -28.79 -6.16
CA ILE A 87 27.80 -28.20 -5.15
C ILE A 87 28.03 -26.69 -5.05
N LYS A 88 29.30 -26.25 -5.08
CA LYS A 88 29.67 -24.84 -5.06
C LYS A 88 29.15 -24.10 -6.28
N GLU A 89 29.27 -24.67 -7.48
CA GLU A 89 28.69 -24.10 -8.71
C GLU A 89 27.18 -23.93 -8.61
N PHE A 90 26.47 -24.97 -8.15
CA PHE A 90 25.00 -24.92 -7.98
C PHE A 90 24.57 -23.86 -6.96
N LEU A 91 25.28 -23.77 -5.83
CA LEU A 91 25.06 -22.73 -4.81
C LEU A 91 25.32 -21.33 -5.37
N THR A 92 26.37 -21.17 -6.18
CA THR A 92 26.73 -19.89 -6.80
C THR A 92 25.66 -19.44 -7.80
N LEU A 93 25.20 -20.34 -8.66
CA LEU A 93 24.10 -20.07 -9.60
C LEU A 93 22.80 -19.73 -8.86
N SER A 94 22.50 -20.44 -7.78
CA SER A 94 21.33 -20.19 -6.94
C SER A 94 21.41 -18.84 -6.24
N ALA A 95 22.59 -18.44 -5.75
CA ALA A 95 22.82 -17.13 -5.16
C ALA A 95 22.65 -16.00 -6.19
N ILE A 96 23.20 -16.15 -7.40
CA ILE A 96 23.02 -15.19 -8.50
C ILE A 96 21.54 -15.07 -8.88
N SER A 97 20.84 -16.21 -9.01
CA SER A 97 19.41 -16.23 -9.30
C SER A 97 18.59 -15.52 -8.21
N GLY A 98 18.91 -15.77 -6.93
CA GLY A 98 18.28 -15.10 -5.80
C GLY A 98 18.52 -13.58 -5.80
N CYS A 99 19.74 -13.13 -6.10
CA CYS A 99 20.04 -11.71 -6.27
C CYS A 99 19.23 -11.07 -7.41
N CYS A 100 19.15 -11.73 -8.57
CA CYS A 100 18.33 -11.24 -9.69
C CYS A 100 16.84 -11.18 -9.33
N PHE A 101 16.34 -12.17 -8.57
CA PHE A 101 14.97 -12.19 -8.09
C PHE A 101 14.70 -11.02 -7.12
N GLU A 102 15.60 -10.74 -6.19
CA GLU A 102 15.45 -9.60 -5.27
C GLU A 102 15.39 -8.27 -6.01
N VAL A 103 16.28 -8.06 -6.99
CA VAL A 103 16.30 -6.85 -7.81
C VAL A 103 14.98 -6.73 -8.58
N TYR A 104 14.51 -7.80 -9.21
CA TYR A 104 13.22 -7.83 -9.91
C TYR A 104 12.05 -7.53 -8.97
N PHE A 105 12.05 -8.13 -7.78
CA PHE A 105 11.02 -7.92 -6.76
C PHE A 105 11.00 -6.47 -6.26
N PHE A 106 12.17 -5.87 -6.03
CA PHE A 106 12.32 -4.46 -5.67
C PHE A 106 11.81 -3.51 -6.76
N PHE A 107 12.16 -3.77 -8.03
CA PHE A 107 11.65 -2.97 -9.15
C PHE A 107 10.13 -3.06 -9.30
N ASN A 108 9.56 -4.25 -9.15
CA ASN A 108 8.11 -4.44 -9.18
C ASN A 108 7.42 -3.73 -8.02
N PHE A 109 7.99 -3.82 -6.81
CA PHE A 109 7.48 -3.10 -5.65
C PHE A 109 7.48 -1.59 -5.90
N THR A 110 8.58 -1.05 -6.41
CA THR A 110 8.70 0.39 -6.71
C THR A 110 7.68 0.83 -7.75
N LYS A 111 7.51 0.07 -8.85
CA LYS A 111 6.49 0.35 -9.87
C LYS A 111 5.07 0.24 -9.32
N TYR A 112 4.81 -0.76 -8.49
CA TYR A 112 3.53 -0.95 -7.83
C TYR A 112 3.19 0.25 -6.95
N MET A 113 4.13 0.71 -6.13
CA MET A 113 3.97 1.89 -5.28
C MET A 113 3.68 3.14 -6.10
N GLN A 114 4.44 3.40 -7.16
CA GLN A 114 4.21 4.54 -8.08
C GLN A 114 2.80 4.51 -8.70
N GLY A 115 2.37 3.35 -9.19
CA GLY A 115 1.03 3.18 -9.76
C GLY A 115 -0.08 3.39 -8.73
N ARG A 116 0.13 2.90 -7.50
CA ARG A 116 -0.84 3.08 -6.40
C ARG A 116 -0.97 4.55 -6.01
N THR A 117 0.13 5.28 -5.83
CA THR A 117 0.11 6.72 -5.52
C THR A 117 -0.65 7.51 -6.58
N ALA A 118 -0.44 7.21 -7.87
CA ALA A 118 -1.18 7.85 -8.96
C ALA A 118 -2.69 7.54 -8.90
N TYR A 119 -3.06 6.30 -8.60
CA TYR A 119 -4.45 5.89 -8.42
C TYR A 119 -5.11 6.57 -7.20
N TYR A 120 -4.41 6.64 -6.06
CA TYR A 120 -4.89 7.29 -4.84
C TYR A 120 -5.13 8.77 -5.04
N LYS A 121 -4.21 9.48 -5.73
CA LYS A 121 -4.41 10.88 -6.10
C LYS A 121 -5.69 11.08 -6.90
N LYS A 122 -5.92 10.24 -7.92
CA LYS A 122 -7.14 10.29 -8.75
C LYS A 122 -8.40 9.97 -7.94
N ARG A 123 -8.32 9.01 -7.01
CA ARG A 123 -9.43 8.64 -6.11
C ARG A 123 -9.78 9.77 -5.14
N ARG A 124 -8.78 10.43 -4.55
CA ARG A 124 -8.92 11.60 -3.68
C ARG A 124 -9.63 12.74 -4.42
N GLU A 125 -9.15 13.09 -5.62
CA GLU A 125 -9.76 14.15 -6.42
C GLU A 125 -11.21 13.83 -6.78
N LYS A 126 -11.52 12.58 -7.14
CA LYS A 126 -12.88 12.14 -7.41
C LYS A 126 -13.78 12.22 -6.18
N PHE A 127 -13.28 11.81 -5.01
CA PHE A 127 -14.02 11.90 -3.76
C PHE A 127 -14.34 13.35 -3.37
N ILE A 128 -13.35 14.25 -3.44
CA ILE A 128 -13.55 15.67 -3.16
C ILE A 128 -14.58 16.28 -4.12
N ARG A 129 -14.46 16.02 -5.43
CA ARG A 129 -15.43 16.51 -6.42
C ARG A 129 -16.85 15.99 -6.18
N ASN A 130 -16.98 14.72 -5.77
CA ASN A 130 -18.29 14.15 -5.47
C ASN A 130 -18.93 14.83 -4.25
N ILE A 131 -18.16 15.07 -3.18
CA ILE A 131 -18.68 15.80 -2.01
C ILE A 131 -18.98 17.25 -2.35
N GLU A 132 -18.16 17.90 -3.20
CA GLU A 132 -18.42 19.27 -3.66
C GLU A 132 -19.73 19.37 -4.43
N ASN A 133 -19.97 18.42 -5.35
CA ASN A 133 -21.22 18.32 -6.08
C ASN A 133 -22.40 18.06 -5.13
N ASP A 134 -22.24 17.15 -4.17
CA ASP A 134 -23.26 16.88 -3.16
C ASP A 134 -23.56 18.12 -2.31
N PHE A 135 -22.54 18.92 -1.97
CA PHE A 135 -22.70 20.16 -1.22
C PHE A 135 -23.42 21.24 -2.04
N ARG A 136 -23.05 21.42 -3.31
CA ARG A 136 -23.69 22.37 -4.24
C ARG A 136 -25.14 21.99 -4.56
N ASN A 137 -25.43 20.70 -4.64
CA ASN A 137 -26.77 20.17 -4.91
C ASN A 137 -27.65 20.06 -3.66
N PHE A 138 -27.09 20.30 -2.46
CA PHE A 138 -27.85 20.31 -1.21
C PHE A 138 -28.65 21.61 -1.09
N SER A 139 -29.69 21.77 -1.91
CA SER A 139 -30.72 22.79 -1.71
C SER A 139 -31.73 22.29 -0.68
N LEU A 140 -32.07 23.16 0.27
CA LEU A 140 -33.12 22.92 1.27
C LEU A 140 -34.45 22.62 0.57
N THR A 141 -34.88 21.36 0.55
CA THR A 141 -36.29 21.04 0.73
C THR A 141 -36.62 21.22 2.19
N GLY A 142 -36.67 22.48 2.61
CA GLY A 142 -37.04 22.94 3.93
C GLY A 142 -37.97 24.14 3.80
N ASN A 143 -39.11 23.93 3.12
CA ASN A 143 -40.32 24.66 3.44
C ASN A 143 -40.87 24.06 4.74
N GLY A 144 -40.92 24.89 5.78
CA GLY A 144 -41.45 24.59 7.10
C GLY A 144 -41.18 25.77 8.00
#